data_AF-A0A1Y3B318-F1
#
_entry.id   AF-A0A1Y3B318-F1
#
_cell.length_a   1.000
_cell.length_b   1.000
_cell.length_c   1.000
_cell.angle_alpha   90.00
_cell.angle_beta   90.00
_cell.angle_gamma   90.00
#
_symmetry.space_group_name_H-M   'P 1'
#
loop_
_entity.id
_entity.type
_entity.pdbx_description
1 polymer ?
#
loop_
_entity_poly.entity_id
_entity_poly.type
_entity_poly.pdbx_seq_one_letter_code
_entity_poly.pdbx_strand_id
1 'polypeptide(L)'
;MAVDFQNHFWGDKQNGFDVLYQNLKFGSSAVKELSELLRSRAFLEEYNNNFLTKLSRKANGPQLGTFQPIWQMLKTSTEKLSSVHLETLQRLNQLIKEINKYCDEHHRKQKQIKSEETSTIDAINELKETVTALNKAKEFYYSKTVEIDRLRKENASQKDIEKAESRANKACKC
;
A
#
# COMPACT_ATOMS: atom_id res chain seq x y z
N MET A 1 -0.49 -17.45 -12.19
CA MET A 1 0.74 -16.74 -12.62
C MET A 1 0.90 -15.53 -11.72
N ALA A 2 2.06 -15.39 -11.06
CA ALA A 2 2.37 -14.15 -10.35
C ALA A 2 2.65 -13.06 -11.40
N VAL A 3 2.05 -11.88 -11.23
CA VAL A 3 2.34 -10.72 -12.08
C VAL A 3 3.72 -10.23 -11.72
N ASP A 4 4.60 -10.18 -12.71
CA ASP A 4 5.97 -9.72 -12.51
C ASP A 4 6.04 -8.20 -12.57
N PHE A 5 6.36 -7.55 -11.45
CA PHE A 5 6.38 -6.08 -11.36
C PHE A 5 7.38 -5.46 -12.35
N GLN A 6 8.47 -6.17 -12.67
CA GLN A 6 9.47 -5.65 -13.62
C GLN A 6 8.93 -5.48 -15.03
N ASN A 7 7.77 -6.06 -15.37
CA ASN A 7 7.20 -6.01 -16.72
C ASN A 7 5.97 -5.10 -16.82
N HIS A 8 5.42 -4.63 -15.71
CA HIS A 8 4.09 -4.01 -15.67
C HIS A 8 4.05 -2.61 -15.05
N PHE A 9 5.17 -2.12 -14.50
CA PHE A 9 5.27 -0.79 -13.90
C PHE A 9 6.10 0.17 -14.76
N TRP A 10 5.99 0.03 -16.08
CA TRP A 10 6.52 0.98 -17.06
C TRP A 10 5.37 1.76 -17.72
N GLY A 11 5.70 2.83 -18.44
CA GLY A 11 4.74 3.59 -19.23
C GLY A 11 5.16 5.05 -19.44
N ASP A 12 4.41 5.74 -20.29
CA ASP A 12 4.73 7.08 -20.79
C ASP A 12 4.81 8.17 -19.72
N LYS A 13 4.28 7.89 -18.52
CA LYS A 13 4.26 8.81 -17.37
C LYS A 13 5.44 8.62 -16.40
N GLN A 14 6.26 7.58 -16.59
CA GLN A 14 7.40 7.26 -15.73
C GLN A 14 7.05 7.26 -14.23
N ASN A 15 5.84 6.80 -13.87
CA ASN A 15 5.30 6.86 -12.51
C ASN A 15 5.22 5.48 -11.83
N GLY A 16 5.78 4.43 -12.44
CA GLY A 16 5.68 3.07 -11.92
C GLY A 16 6.29 2.90 -10.53
N PHE A 17 7.45 3.51 -10.29
CA PHE A 17 8.07 3.53 -8.95
C PHE A 17 7.15 4.17 -7.92
N ASP A 18 6.52 5.31 -8.25
CA ASP A 18 5.59 5.99 -7.34
C ASP A 18 4.42 5.07 -6.99
N VAL A 19 3.85 4.35 -7.97
CA VAL A 19 2.76 3.40 -7.74
C VAL A 19 3.21 2.24 -6.85
N LEU A 20 4.38 1.64 -7.13
CA LEU A 20 4.94 0.55 -6.31
C LEU A 20 5.25 1.01 -4.89
N TYR A 21 5.83 2.18 -4.74
CA TYR A 21 6.15 2.74 -3.45
C TYR A 21 4.89 3.04 -2.65
N GLN A 22 3.85 3.65 -3.24
CA GLN A 22 2.55 3.82 -2.58
C GLN A 22 1.92 2.48 -2.18
N ASN A 23 2.02 1.46 -3.04
CA ASN A 23 1.57 0.11 -2.72
C ASN A 23 2.27 -0.47 -1.47
N LEU A 24 3.59 -0.29 -1.36
CA LEU A 24 4.32 -0.64 -0.14
C LEU A 24 3.80 0.13 1.08
N LYS A 25 3.47 1.42 0.94
CA LYS A 25 2.90 2.22 2.06
C LYS A 25 1.53 1.69 2.51
N PHE A 26 0.70 1.17 1.61
CA PHE A 26 -0.60 0.60 1.97
C PHE A 26 -0.47 -0.61 2.89
N GLY A 27 0.64 -1.37 2.82
CA GLY A 27 0.93 -2.47 3.74
C GLY A 27 0.87 -2.06 5.22
N SER A 28 1.30 -0.84 5.55
CA SER A 28 1.25 -0.29 6.91
C SER A 28 -0.18 -0.06 7.41
N SER A 29 -1.13 0.27 6.51
CA SER A 29 -2.54 0.41 6.89
C SER A 29 -3.19 -0.96 7.05
N ALA A 30 -2.90 -1.90 6.14
CA ALA A 30 -3.44 -3.26 6.19
C ALA A 30 -3.06 -4.01 7.47
N VAL A 31 -1.79 -3.94 7.91
CA VAL A 31 -1.35 -4.56 9.18
C VAL A 31 -2.03 -3.93 10.39
N LYS A 32 -2.26 -2.62 10.36
CA LYS A 32 -2.91 -1.89 11.45
C LYS A 32 -4.38 -2.30 11.58
N GLU A 33 -5.11 -2.36 10.48
CA GLU A 33 -6.50 -2.83 10.44
C GLU A 33 -6.62 -4.27 10.93
N LEU A 34 -5.70 -5.15 10.53
CA LEU A 34 -5.65 -6.54 11.04
C LEU A 34 -5.42 -6.57 12.56
N SER A 35 -4.50 -5.75 13.07
CA SER A 35 -4.23 -5.63 14.51
C SER A 35 -5.47 -5.15 15.28
N GLU A 36 -6.21 -4.19 14.74
CA GLU A 36 -7.48 -3.70 15.32
C GLU A 36 -8.55 -4.80 15.35
N LEU A 37 -8.75 -5.52 14.24
CA LEU A 37 -9.68 -6.65 14.18
C LEU A 37 -9.36 -7.72 15.23
N LEU A 38 -8.08 -8.07 15.37
CA LEU A 38 -7.64 -9.06 16.36
C LEU A 38 -7.88 -8.59 17.79
N ARG A 39 -7.73 -7.29 18.09
CA ARG A 39 -8.09 -6.72 19.41
C ARG A 39 -9.58 -6.83 19.68
N SER A 40 -10.43 -6.49 18.72
CA SER A 40 -11.89 -6.66 18.84
C SER A 40 -12.26 -8.14 19.06
N ARG A 41 -11.58 -9.05 18.36
CA ARG A 41 -11.76 -10.49 18.55
C ARG A 41 -11.32 -10.94 19.95
N ALA A 42 -10.17 -10.48 20.45
CA ALA A 42 -9.69 -10.78 21.79
C ALA A 42 -10.67 -10.29 22.87
N PHE A 43 -11.21 -9.08 22.73
CA PHE A 43 -12.24 -8.55 23.62
C PHE A 43 -13.49 -9.44 23.67
N LEU A 44 -13.94 -9.95 22.52
CA LEU A 44 -15.07 -10.88 22.46
C LEU A 44 -14.78 -12.21 23.19
N GLU A 45 -13.58 -12.78 23.00
CA GLU A 45 -13.18 -14.01 23.70
C GLU A 45 -13.09 -13.80 25.22
N GLU A 46 -12.58 -12.66 25.66
CA GLU A 46 -12.55 -12.27 27.08
C GLU A 46 -13.96 -12.13 27.66
N TYR A 47 -14.86 -11.47 26.93
CA TYR A 47 -16.26 -11.35 27.33
C TYR A 47 -16.92 -12.74 27.49
N ASN A 48 -16.73 -13.63 26.51
CA ASN A 48 -17.29 -14.98 26.54
C ASN A 48 -16.74 -15.81 27.71
N ASN A 49 -15.42 -15.79 27.92
CA ASN A 49 -14.79 -16.43 29.09
C ASN A 49 -15.40 -15.93 30.41
N ASN A 50 -15.50 -14.61 30.58
CA ASN A 50 -16.04 -14.00 31.79
C ASN A 50 -17.52 -14.35 31.99
N PHE A 51 -18.31 -14.34 30.93
CA PHE A 51 -19.72 -14.70 30.98
C PHE A 51 -19.91 -16.18 31.36
N LEU A 52 -19.20 -17.09 30.71
CA LEU A 52 -19.28 -18.53 30.98
C LEU A 52 -18.75 -18.88 32.37
N THR A 53 -17.70 -18.21 32.84
CA THR A 53 -17.21 -18.37 34.23
C THR A 53 -18.26 -17.93 35.25
N LYS A 54 -19.02 -16.86 34.98
CA LYS A 54 -20.13 -16.44 35.83
C LYS A 54 -21.29 -17.44 35.75
N LEU A 55 -21.58 -17.97 34.57
CA LEU A 55 -22.65 -18.93 34.35
C LEU A 55 -22.37 -20.28 35.04
N SER A 56 -21.14 -20.79 34.99
CA SER A 56 -20.78 -22.05 35.65
C SER A 56 -20.98 -21.97 37.17
N ARG A 57 -20.69 -20.81 37.77
CA ARG A 57 -20.96 -20.54 39.20
C ARG A 57 -22.45 -20.44 39.53
N LYS A 58 -23.33 -20.29 38.54
CA LYS A 58 -24.80 -20.33 38.73
C LYS A 58 -25.35 -21.73 38.53
N ALA A 59 -24.61 -22.64 37.90
CA ALA A 59 -24.97 -24.05 37.73
C ALA A 59 -24.75 -24.86 39.03
N ASN A 60 -25.17 -24.30 40.18
CA ASN A 60 -25.05 -24.90 41.50
C ASN A 60 -26.40 -25.46 41.96
N GLY A 61 -27.02 -26.31 41.12
CA GLY A 61 -28.32 -26.91 41.45
C GLY A 61 -28.29 -27.78 42.72
N PRO A 62 -29.45 -28.36 43.10
CA PRO A 62 -29.57 -29.20 44.28
C PRO A 62 -28.48 -30.27 44.36
N GLN A 63 -27.82 -30.37 45.51
CA GLN A 63 -26.74 -31.35 45.76
C GLN A 63 -27.27 -32.75 46.09
N LEU A 64 -28.59 -32.92 46.10
CA LEU A 64 -29.29 -34.16 46.40
C LEU A 64 -30.37 -34.40 45.35
N GLY A 65 -30.72 -35.66 45.15
CA GLY A 65 -31.76 -36.09 44.21
C GLY A 65 -31.21 -36.57 42.87
N THR A 66 -32.09 -37.19 42.09
CA THR A 66 -31.74 -37.89 40.83
C THR A 66 -31.18 -36.97 39.74
N PHE A 67 -31.35 -35.66 39.86
CA PHE A 67 -30.87 -34.65 38.92
C PHE A 67 -29.48 -34.06 39.28
N GLN A 68 -28.90 -34.41 40.43
CA GLN A 68 -27.58 -33.90 40.83
C GLN A 68 -26.48 -34.13 39.75
N PRO A 69 -26.40 -35.31 39.09
CA PRO A 69 -25.38 -35.54 38.07
C PRO A 69 -25.52 -34.61 36.86
N ILE A 70 -26.75 -34.20 36.52
CA ILE A 70 -27.03 -33.30 35.40
C ILE A 70 -26.51 -31.89 35.72
N TRP A 71 -26.75 -31.38 36.94
CA TRP A 71 -26.21 -30.09 37.37
C TRP A 71 -24.69 -30.07 37.38
N GLN A 72 -24.07 -31.15 37.88
CA GLN A 72 -22.62 -31.27 37.87
C GLN A 72 -22.05 -31.30 36.45
N MET A 73 -22.68 -32.05 35.54
CA MET A 73 -22.28 -32.11 34.13
C MET A 73 -22.35 -30.72 33.48
N LEU A 74 -23.47 -29.99 33.66
CA LEU A 74 -23.66 -28.65 33.10
C LEU A 74 -22.63 -27.64 33.63
N LYS A 75 -22.31 -27.71 34.93
CA LYS A 75 -21.25 -26.88 35.52
C LYS A 75 -19.90 -27.17 34.86
N THR A 76 -19.48 -28.43 34.83
CA THR A 76 -18.18 -28.83 34.28
C THR A 76 -18.07 -28.56 32.78
N SER A 77 -19.13 -28.76 31.99
CA SER A 77 -19.12 -28.43 30.55
C SER A 77 -18.96 -26.93 30.32
N THR A 78 -19.64 -26.11 31.14
CA THR A 78 -19.54 -24.64 31.07
C THR A 78 -18.14 -24.15 31.48
N GLU A 79 -17.53 -24.75 32.50
CA GLU A 79 -16.14 -24.46 32.91
C GLU A 79 -15.15 -24.80 31.79
N LYS A 80 -15.30 -25.96 31.14
CA LYS A 80 -14.46 -26.36 30.00
C LYS A 80 -14.61 -25.42 28.80
N LEU A 81 -15.84 -25.01 28.47
CA LEU A 81 -16.05 -24.04 27.40
C LEU A 81 -15.40 -22.69 27.73
N SER A 82 -15.54 -22.23 28.98
CA SER A 82 -14.88 -21.03 29.47
C SER A 82 -13.36 -21.08 29.30
N SER A 83 -12.73 -22.22 29.62
CA SER A 83 -11.28 -22.38 29.46
C SER A 83 -10.82 -22.34 28.00
N VAL A 84 -11.64 -22.85 27.06
CA VAL A 84 -11.32 -22.76 25.62
C VAL A 84 -11.30 -21.30 25.15
N HIS A 85 -12.24 -20.46 25.61
CA HIS A 85 -12.22 -19.02 25.31
C HIS A 85 -10.98 -18.34 25.91
N LEU A 86 -10.57 -18.71 27.14
CA LEU A 86 -9.36 -18.17 27.76
C LEU A 86 -8.08 -18.54 26.99
N GLU A 87 -7.96 -19.80 26.57
CA GLU A 87 -6.82 -20.27 25.77
C GLU A 87 -6.77 -19.56 24.41
N THR A 88 -7.94 -19.38 23.78
CA THR A 88 -8.06 -18.63 22.52
C THR A 88 -7.64 -17.17 22.70
N LEU A 89 -8.09 -16.52 23.77
CA LEU A 89 -7.67 -15.16 24.14
C LEU A 89 -6.15 -15.05 24.31
N GLN A 90 -5.52 -16.00 25.00
CA GLN A 90 -4.07 -16.02 25.17
C GLN A 90 -3.33 -16.13 23.84
N ARG A 91 -3.80 -17.00 22.93
CA ARG A 91 -3.25 -17.13 21.57
C ARG A 91 -3.43 -15.86 20.75
N LEU A 92 -4.61 -15.23 20.81
CA LEU A 92 -4.87 -13.96 20.13
C LEU A 92 -3.96 -12.85 20.65
N ASN A 93 -3.76 -12.75 21.97
CA ASN A 93 -2.86 -11.77 22.55
C ASN A 93 -1.41 -11.97 22.13
N GLN A 94 -0.96 -13.23 21.99
CA GLN A 94 0.37 -13.53 21.46
C GLN A 94 0.47 -13.14 19.97
N LEU A 95 -0.52 -13.47 19.16
CA LEU A 95 -0.56 -13.08 17.75
C LEU A 95 -0.59 -11.55 17.58
N ILE A 96 -1.34 -10.83 18.39
CA ILE A 96 -1.39 -9.35 18.38
C ILE A 96 0.00 -8.77 18.66
N LYS A 97 0.78 -9.35 19.58
CA LYS A 97 2.17 -8.92 19.84
C LYS A 97 3.06 -9.11 18.61
N GLU A 98 2.94 -10.25 17.93
CA GLU A 98 3.70 -10.57 16.72
C GLU A 98 3.33 -9.64 15.56
N ILE A 99 2.03 -9.37 15.37
CA ILE A 99 1.53 -8.43 14.36
C ILE A 99 2.02 -7.01 14.65
N ASN A 100 2.01 -6.56 15.90
CA ASN A 100 2.54 -5.23 16.26
C ASN A 100 4.05 -5.15 16.01
N LYS A 101 4.81 -6.20 16.35
CA LYS A 101 6.24 -6.29 16.03
C LYS A 101 6.48 -6.20 14.53
N TYR A 102 5.71 -6.95 13.73
CA TYR A 102 5.77 -6.89 12.27
C TYR A 102 5.42 -5.48 11.75
N CYS A 103 4.42 -4.81 12.33
CA CYS A 103 4.07 -3.43 11.96
C CYS A 103 5.25 -2.47 12.15
N ASP A 104 5.96 -2.56 13.28
CA ASP A 104 7.14 -1.74 13.55
C ASP A 104 8.29 -2.05 12.60
N GLU A 105 8.54 -3.34 12.33
CA GLU A 105 9.56 -3.80 11.38
C GLU A 105 9.24 -3.36 9.95
N HIS A 106 7.98 -3.48 9.52
CA HIS A 106 7.50 -3.02 8.23
C HIS A 106 7.72 -1.51 8.07
N HIS A 107 7.37 -0.71 9.09
CA HIS A 107 7.60 0.74 9.07
C HIS A 107 9.08 1.11 8.98
N ARG A 108 9.96 0.38 9.68
CA ARG A 108 11.42 0.57 9.58
C ARG A 108 11.93 0.22 8.19
N LYS A 109 11.54 -0.93 7.63
CA LYS A 109 11.90 -1.34 6.27
C LYS A 109 11.42 -0.35 5.22
N GLN A 110 10.19 0.16 5.36
CA GLN A 110 9.64 1.17 4.46
C GLN A 110 10.49 2.45 4.42
N LYS A 111 11.00 2.91 5.58
CA LYS A 111 11.93 4.06 5.64
C LYS A 111 13.28 3.74 5.00
N GLN A 112 13.81 2.55 5.26
CA GLN A 112 15.08 2.07 4.70
C GLN A 112 15.01 1.99 3.17
N ILE A 113 13.97 1.37 2.60
CA ILE A 113 13.77 1.28 1.15
C ILE A 113 13.72 2.67 0.51
N LYS A 114 13.06 3.64 1.17
CA LYS A 114 13.04 5.02 0.66
C LYS A 114 14.45 5.61 0.53
N SER A 115 15.33 5.36 1.51
CA SER A 115 16.71 5.85 1.44
C SER A 115 17.55 5.07 0.42
N GLU A 116 17.37 3.75 0.33
CA GLU A 116 18.12 2.89 -0.59
C GLU A 116 17.79 3.20 -2.05
N GLU A 117 16.52 3.55 -2.34
CA GLU A 117 16.04 3.85 -3.68
C GLU A 117 16.15 5.33 -4.07
N THR A 118 16.94 6.13 -3.33
CA THR A 118 17.12 7.56 -3.66
C THR A 118 17.67 7.73 -5.07
N SER A 119 18.65 6.93 -5.47
CA SER A 119 19.23 6.97 -6.82
C SER A 119 18.21 6.63 -7.91
N THR A 120 17.32 5.68 -7.66
CA THR A 120 16.22 5.33 -8.57
C THR A 120 15.25 6.49 -8.74
N ILE A 121 14.90 7.16 -7.63
CA ILE A 121 14.05 8.36 -7.64
C ILE A 121 14.70 9.48 -8.46
N ASP A 122 16.00 9.72 -8.24
CA ASP A 122 16.76 10.76 -8.95
C ASP A 122 16.80 10.47 -10.47
N ALA A 123 17.11 9.23 -10.87
CA ALA A 123 17.12 8.83 -12.27
C ALA A 123 15.74 8.97 -12.95
N ILE A 124 14.65 8.66 -12.23
CA ILE A 124 13.29 8.85 -12.75
C ILE A 124 12.96 10.33 -12.91
N ASN A 125 13.38 11.18 -11.97
CA ASN A 125 13.17 12.62 -12.07
C ASN A 125 13.96 13.21 -13.24
N GLU A 126 15.23 12.83 -13.41
CA GLU A 126 16.06 13.22 -14.55
C GLU A 126 15.45 12.78 -15.88
N LEU A 127 14.91 11.55 -15.95
CA LEU A 127 14.20 11.06 -17.12
C LEU A 127 12.95 11.90 -17.42
N LYS A 128 12.13 12.21 -16.41
CA LYS A 128 10.93 13.06 -16.56
C LYS A 128 11.28 14.46 -17.06
N GLU A 129 12.36 15.04 -16.53
CA GLU A 129 12.87 16.34 -16.98
C GLU A 129 13.36 16.28 -18.43
N THR A 130 14.12 15.24 -18.78
CA THR A 130 14.63 15.02 -20.14
C THR A 130 13.50 14.86 -21.15
N VAL A 131 12.48 14.05 -20.82
CA VAL A 131 11.28 13.86 -21.66
C VAL A 131 10.53 15.19 -21.84
N THR A 132 10.41 15.97 -20.77
CA THR A 132 9.76 17.29 -20.82
C THR A 132 10.55 18.28 -21.70
N ALA A 133 11.87 18.33 -21.56
CA ALA A 133 12.74 19.16 -22.38
C ALA A 133 12.68 18.74 -23.86
N LEU A 134 12.70 17.44 -24.14
CA LEU A 134 12.57 16.88 -25.49
C LEU A 134 11.25 17.28 -26.14
N ASN A 135 10.13 17.16 -25.42
CA ASN A 135 8.82 17.55 -25.95
C ASN A 135 8.77 19.05 -26.29
N LYS A 136 9.31 19.92 -25.42
CA LYS A 136 9.41 21.36 -25.70
C LYS A 136 10.30 21.65 -26.92
N ALA A 137 11.44 20.98 -27.04
CA ALA A 137 12.34 21.13 -28.19
C ALA A 137 11.66 20.69 -29.49
N LYS A 138 10.92 19.57 -29.45
CA LYS A 138 10.14 19.07 -30.58
C LYS A 138 9.04 20.04 -31.01
N GLU A 139 8.27 20.58 -30.07
CA GLU A 139 7.24 21.58 -30.34
C GLU A 139 7.84 22.87 -30.91
N PHE A 140 8.97 23.31 -30.35
CA PHE A 140 9.69 24.49 -30.83
C PHE A 140 10.22 24.30 -32.25
N TYR A 141 10.85 23.15 -32.54
CA TYR A 141 11.30 22.79 -33.88
C TYR A 141 10.14 22.77 -34.88
N TYR A 142 9.03 22.10 -34.53
CA TYR A 142 7.84 22.03 -35.38
C TYR A 142 7.27 23.42 -35.68
N SER A 143 7.19 24.29 -34.67
CA SER A 143 6.77 25.70 -34.83
C SER A 143 7.66 26.45 -35.85
N LYS A 144 8.98 26.23 -35.82
CA LYS A 144 9.91 26.82 -36.79
C LYS A 144 9.78 26.28 -38.20
N THR A 145 9.54 24.98 -38.35
CA THR A 145 9.27 24.39 -39.68
C THR A 145 7.98 24.94 -40.27
N VAL A 146 6.91 25.07 -39.48
CA VAL A 146 5.65 25.68 -39.92
C VAL A 146 5.82 27.15 -40.32
N GLU A 147 6.63 27.92 -39.58
CA GLU A 147 6.97 29.31 -39.92
C GLU A 147 7.65 29.41 -41.29
N ILE A 148 8.61 28.52 -41.59
CA ILE A 148 9.32 28.47 -42.87
C ILE A 148 8.36 28.12 -44.01
N ASP A 149 7.52 27.10 -43.84
CA ASP A 149 6.56 26.69 -44.86
C ASP A 149 5.54 27.79 -45.17
N ARG A 150 5.14 28.56 -44.16
CA ARG A 150 4.28 29.74 -44.34
C ARG A 150 4.98 30.82 -45.16
N LEU A 151 6.22 31.17 -44.82
CA LEU A 151 7.00 32.18 -45.57
C LEU A 151 7.20 31.78 -47.04
N ARG A 152 7.43 30.48 -47.30
CA ARG A 152 7.53 29.94 -48.66
C ARG A 152 6.21 30.05 -49.43
N LYS A 153 5.07 29.74 -48.80
CA LYS A 153 3.74 29.86 -49.42
C LYS A 153 3.32 31.31 -49.69
N GLU A 154 3.74 32.23 -48.82
CA GLU A 154 3.46 33.66 -48.94
C GLU A 154 4.42 34.40 -49.90
N ASN A 155 5.35 33.69 -50.56
CA ASN A 155 6.39 34.27 -51.42
C ASN A 155 7.20 35.37 -50.71
N ALA A 156 7.52 35.17 -49.43
CA ALA A 156 8.39 36.08 -48.68
C ALA A 156 9.78 36.19 -49.31
N SER A 157 10.54 37.23 -48.95
CA SER A 157 11.87 37.45 -49.51
C SER A 157 12.82 36.29 -49.19
N GLN A 158 13.72 35.96 -50.12
CA GLN A 158 14.72 34.91 -49.94
C GLN A 158 15.54 35.12 -48.65
N LYS A 159 15.85 36.38 -48.33
CA LYS A 159 16.57 36.76 -47.10
C LYS A 159 15.79 36.44 -45.82
N ASP A 160 14.47 36.58 -45.84
CA ASP A 160 13.61 36.29 -44.68
C ASP A 160 13.46 34.77 -44.47
N ILE A 161 13.38 34.01 -45.57
CA ILE A 161 13.36 32.53 -45.54
C ILE A 161 14.69 32.00 -44.99
N GLU A 162 15.84 32.46 -45.48
CA GLU A 162 17.16 32.07 -44.99
C GLU A 162 17.36 32.40 -43.50
N LYS A 163 16.83 33.53 -43.04
CA LYS A 163 16.86 33.93 -41.63
C LYS A 163 16.01 32.99 -40.76
N ALA A 164 14.84 32.57 -41.24
CA ALA A 164 13.99 31.60 -40.55
C ALA A 164 14.62 30.20 -40.50
N GLU A 165 15.22 29.74 -41.61
CA GLU A 165 15.97 28.48 -41.69
C GLU A 165 17.18 28.46 -40.75
N SER A 166 17.92 29.56 -40.64
CA SER A 166 19.02 29.71 -39.68
C SER A 166 18.55 29.57 -38.23
N ARG A 167 17.36 30.09 -37.89
CA ARG A 167 16.74 29.94 -36.57
C ARG A 167 16.30 28.50 -36.30
N ALA A 168 15.70 27.83 -37.28
CA ALA A 168 15.32 26.42 -37.18
C ALA A 168 16.53 25.48 -37.01
N ASN A 169 17.62 25.72 -37.76
CA ASN A 169 18.85 24.93 -37.64
C ASN A 169 19.54 25.09 -36.28
N LYS A 170 19.39 26.26 -35.63
CA LYS A 170 19.84 26.44 -34.24
C LYS A 170 18.95 25.69 -33.26
N ALA A 171 17.64 25.68 -33.50
CA ALA A 171 16.67 24.94 -32.69
C ALA A 171 16.90 23.41 -32.71
N CYS A 172 17.46 22.88 -33.80
CA CYS A 172 17.74 21.45 -33.98
C CYS A 172 19.06 20.97 -33.34
N LYS A 173 19.90 21.89 -32.84
CA LYS A 173 21.23 21.61 -32.25
C LYS A 173 21.27 21.74 -30.72
N CYS A 174 20.14 22.08 -30.10
CA CYS A 174 19.95 22.08 -28.65
C CYS A 174 19.26 20.79 -28.24
#